data_AF-A0A969VHD9-F1
#
_entry.id   AF-A0A969VHD9-F1
#
_cell.length_a   1.000
_cell.length_b   1.000
_cell.length_c   1.000
_cell.angle_alpha   90.00
_cell.angle_beta   90.00
_cell.angle_gamma   90.00
#
_symmetry.space_group_name_H-M   'P 1'
#
loop_
_entity.id
_entity.type
_entity.pdbx_description
1 polymer ?
#
loop_
_entity_poly.entity_id
_entity_poly.type
_entity_poly.pdbx_seq_one_letter_code
_entity_poly.pdbx_strand_id
1 'polypeptide(L)'
;MCNNCSGIYKNKKNYLSTDAEINRYKEHNNDVNDIRYQKFVSPITDYVLNNFTPDQNGLDFGSGTAPVISKTLQDNGYNVDQFDPFLQIKPNC
;
A
#
# COMPACT_ATOMS: atom_id res chain seq x y z
N MET A 1 23.10 -10.21 2.89
CA MET A 1 22.72 -10.77 1.59
C MET A 1 22.58 -12.27 1.77
N CYS A 2 21.53 -12.88 1.22
CA CYS A 2 21.34 -14.32 1.25
C CYS A 2 22.19 -14.99 0.17
N ASN A 3 22.97 -16.01 0.49
CA ASN A 3 23.82 -16.70 -0.49
C ASN A 3 23.03 -17.61 -1.44
N ASN A 4 21.78 -17.95 -1.11
CA ASN A 4 20.95 -18.84 -1.92
C ASN A 4 20.10 -18.08 -2.96
N CYS A 5 19.58 -16.90 -2.60
CA CYS A 5 18.68 -16.13 -3.46
C CYS A 5 19.16 -14.70 -3.74
N SER A 6 20.34 -14.31 -3.24
CA SER A 6 20.89 -12.96 -3.36
C SER A 6 20.03 -11.84 -2.73
N GLY A 7 19.00 -12.19 -1.96
CA GLY A 7 18.14 -11.21 -1.26
C GLY A 7 18.94 -10.32 -0.31
N ILE A 8 18.76 -9.01 -0.43
CA ILE A 8 19.38 -8.02 0.46
C ILE A 8 18.38 -7.69 1.57
N TYR A 9 18.82 -7.81 2.83
CA TYR A 9 18.00 -7.53 4.00
C TYR A 9 18.80 -6.74 5.03
N LYS A 10 18.09 -5.89 5.79
CA LYS A 10 18.68 -5.13 6.89
C LYS A 10 19.04 -6.09 8.03
N ASN A 11 20.14 -5.84 8.72
CA ASN A 11 20.48 -6.61 9.92
C ASN A 11 19.42 -6.34 11.00
N LYS A 12 18.90 -7.41 11.66
CA LYS A 12 17.87 -7.33 12.71
C LYS A 12 18.20 -6.34 13.83
N LYS A 13 19.48 -6.17 14.17
CA LYS A 13 19.93 -5.22 15.19
C LYS A 13 19.63 -3.75 14.85
N ASN A 14 19.36 -3.47 13.57
CA ASN A 14 19.03 -2.13 13.07
C ASN A 14 17.52 -1.98 12.80
N TYR A 15 16.68 -2.94 13.22
CA TYR A 15 15.24 -2.80 13.07
C TYR A 15 14.73 -1.73 14.03
N LEU A 16 13.72 -0.98 13.59
CA LEU A 16 13.04 -0.05 14.48
C LEU A 16 12.16 -0.85 15.45
N SER A 17 11.90 -0.28 16.63
CA SER A 17 10.78 -0.74 17.44
C SER A 17 9.46 -0.40 16.74
N THR A 18 8.40 -1.12 17.10
CA THR A 18 7.04 -0.84 16.60
C THR A 18 6.65 0.63 16.78
N ASP A 19 6.91 1.22 17.95
CA ASP A 19 6.59 2.62 18.22
C ASP A 19 7.38 3.59 17.32
N ALA A 20 8.66 3.29 17.08
CA ALA A 20 9.50 4.11 16.20
C ALA A 20 9.04 4.02 14.74
N GLU A 21 8.60 2.83 14.30
CA GLU A 21 8.01 2.64 12.98
C GLU A 21 6.69 3.41 12.83
N ILE A 22 5.78 3.30 13.80
CA ILE A 22 4.50 4.04 13.82
C ILE A 22 4.73 5.56 13.81
N ASN A 23 5.70 6.06 14.58
CA ASN A 23 6.01 7.49 14.59
C ASN A 23 6.54 7.97 13.24
N ARG A 24 7.36 7.14 12.56
CA ARG A 24 7.81 7.43 11.20
C ARG A 24 6.63 7.46 10.20
N TYR A 25 5.65 6.56 10.34
CA TYR A 25 4.45 6.57 9.50
C TYR A 25 3.67 7.89 9.58
N LYS A 26 3.58 8.48 10.78
CA LYS A 26 2.86 9.75 11.02
C LYS A 26 3.50 10.95 10.34
N GLU A 27 4.74 10.84 9.89
CA GLU A 27 5.43 11.90 9.14
C GLU A 27 4.98 11.96 7.67
N HIS A 28 4.26 10.96 7.17
CA HIS A 28 3.75 10.96 5.80
C HIS A 28 2.53 11.88 5.65
N ASN A 29 2.71 12.97 4.89
CA ASN A 29 1.64 13.90 4.49
C ASN A 29 1.17 13.60 3.06
N ASN A 30 0.68 12.38 2.84
CA ASN A 30 0.16 11.97 1.54
C ASN A 30 -1.30 12.46 1.40
N ASP A 31 -1.63 13.09 0.28
CA ASP A 31 -3.00 13.48 -0.08
C ASP A 31 -3.49 12.59 -1.23
N VAL A 32 -4.62 11.91 -1.02
CA VAL A 32 -5.25 11.05 -2.03
C VAL A 32 -5.73 11.85 -3.25
N ASN A 33 -5.92 13.16 -3.11
CA ASN A 33 -6.34 14.06 -4.18
C ASN A 33 -5.15 14.73 -4.89
N ASP A 34 -3.90 14.49 -4.48
CA ASP A 34 -2.74 15.01 -5.22
C ASP A 34 -2.62 14.28 -6.56
N ILE A 35 -2.99 14.99 -7.64
CA ILE A 35 -2.95 14.49 -9.01
C ILE A 35 -1.54 14.00 -9.40
N ARG A 36 -0.48 14.62 -8.87
CA ARG A 36 0.90 14.19 -9.15
C ARG A 36 1.16 12.84 -8.52
N TYR A 37 0.63 12.60 -7.33
CA TYR A 37 0.79 11.31 -6.65
C TYR A 37 -0.07 10.23 -7.31
N GLN A 38 -1.30 10.54 -7.70
CA GLN A 38 -2.13 9.65 -8.53
C GLN A 38 -1.42 9.26 -9.83
N LYS A 39 -0.81 10.22 -10.53
CA LYS A 39 0.00 9.96 -11.73
C LYS A 39 1.23 9.11 -11.44
N PHE A 40 1.89 9.32 -10.30
CA PHE A 40 3.06 8.54 -9.91
C PHE A 40 2.72 7.06 -9.69
N VAL A 41 1.57 6.76 -9.08
CA VAL A 41 1.12 5.37 -8.85
C VAL A 41 0.36 4.77 -10.05
N SER A 42 0.08 5.56 -11.09
CA SER A 42 -0.77 5.13 -12.21
C SER A 42 -0.31 3.84 -12.90
N PRO A 43 0.99 3.52 -13.04
CA PRO A 43 1.39 2.27 -13.67
C PRO A 43 0.78 1.02 -13.00
N ILE A 44 0.52 1.07 -11.69
CA ILE A 44 -0.15 -0.01 -10.95
C ILE A 44 -1.64 -0.01 -11.26
N THR A 45 -2.31 1.15 -11.15
CA THR A 45 -3.76 1.23 -11.36
C THR A 45 -4.12 0.95 -12.81
N ASP A 46 -3.36 1.49 -13.76
CA ASP A 46 -3.54 1.27 -15.19
C ASP A 46 -3.37 -0.21 -15.55
N TYR A 47 -2.42 -0.90 -14.91
CA TYR A 47 -2.28 -2.35 -15.09
C TYR A 47 -3.54 -3.09 -14.60
N VAL A 48 -4.06 -2.74 -13.42
CA VAL A 48 -5.27 -3.38 -12.90
C VAL A 48 -6.47 -3.10 -13.80
N LEU A 49 -6.69 -1.84 -14.17
CA LEU A 49 -7.80 -1.39 -15.01
C LEU A 49 -7.84 -2.09 -16.38
N ASN A 50 -6.67 -2.43 -16.94
CA ASN A 50 -6.57 -3.05 -18.26
C ASN A 50 -6.66 -4.59 -18.24
N ASN A 51 -6.44 -5.24 -17.10
CA ASN A 51 -6.26 -6.70 -17.03
C ASN A 51 -7.26 -7.41 -16.11
N PHE A 52 -8.02 -6.68 -15.31
CA PHE A 52 -8.95 -7.22 -14.32
C PHE A 52 -10.32 -6.56 -14.48
N THR A 53 -11.30 -7.07 -13.75
CA THR A 53 -12.67 -6.57 -13.80
C THR A 53 -13.18 -6.20 -12.40
N PRO A 54 -14.12 -5.25 -12.28
CA PRO A 54 -14.58 -4.75 -10.98
C PRO A 54 -15.27 -5.78 -10.07
N ASP A 55 -15.76 -6.89 -10.62
CA ASP A 55 -16.38 -8.00 -9.89
C ASP A 55 -15.36 -8.88 -9.13
N GLN A 56 -14.07 -8.67 -9.37
CA GLN A 56 -12.99 -9.34 -8.66
C GLN A 56 -12.61 -8.58 -7.39
N ASN A 57 -12.21 -9.33 -6.35
CA ASN A 57 -11.78 -8.75 -5.08
C ASN A 57 -10.27 -8.46 -5.10
N GLY A 58 -9.89 -7.23 -4.76
CA GLY A 58 -8.51 -6.80 -4.59
C GLY A 58 -8.14 -6.56 -3.13
N LEU A 59 -6.84 -6.61 -2.83
CA LEU A 59 -6.27 -6.26 -1.52
C LEU A 59 -5.06 -5.33 -1.72
N ASP A 60 -5.14 -4.14 -1.14
CA ASP A 60 -4.04 -3.18 -1.01
C ASP A 60 -3.35 -3.41 0.35
N PHE A 61 -2.28 -4.20 0.32
CA PHE A 61 -1.50 -4.56 1.50
C PHE A 61 -0.38 -3.54 1.75
N GLY A 62 -0.36 -2.95 2.96
CA GLY A 62 0.51 -1.83 3.29
C GLY A 62 -0.04 -0.48 2.79
N SER A 63 -1.38 -0.36 2.78
CA SER A 63 -2.11 0.80 2.25
C SER A 63 -1.78 2.13 2.95
N GLY A 64 -1.24 2.06 4.17
CA GLY A 64 -0.76 3.22 4.91
C GLY A 64 -1.87 4.22 5.29
N THR A 65 -1.49 5.49 5.44
CA THR A 65 -2.40 6.57 5.90
C THR A 65 -3.26 7.18 4.79
N ALA A 66 -2.82 7.09 3.53
CA ALA A 66 -3.50 7.71 2.38
C ALA A 66 -3.41 6.76 1.17
N PRO A 67 -4.37 5.84 1.03
CA PRO A 67 -4.29 4.73 0.08
C PRO A 67 -4.72 5.16 -1.33
N VAL A 68 -3.82 5.84 -2.05
CA VAL A 68 -4.10 6.41 -3.38
C VAL A 68 -4.49 5.34 -4.40
N ILE A 69 -3.81 4.19 -4.39
CA ILE A 69 -4.09 3.08 -5.30
C ILE A 69 -5.52 2.58 -5.10
N SER A 70 -5.88 2.25 -3.85
CA SER A 70 -7.23 1.83 -3.52
C SER A 70 -8.29 2.87 -3.88
N LYS A 71 -8.04 4.16 -3.60
CA LYS A 71 -8.97 5.24 -3.97
C LYS A 71 -9.21 5.27 -5.48
N THR A 72 -8.15 5.26 -6.28
CA THR A 72 -8.25 5.29 -7.74
C THR A 72 -8.99 4.06 -8.28
N LEU A 73 -8.75 2.86 -7.75
CA LEU A 73 -9.44 1.65 -8.18
C LEU A 73 -10.92 1.64 -7.76
N GLN A 74 -11.23 2.04 -6.53
CA GLN A 74 -12.59 2.18 -6.02
C GLN A 74 -13.39 3.23 -6.81
N ASP A 75 -12.77 4.35 -7.21
CA ASP A 75 -13.39 5.36 -8.08
C ASP A 75 -13.73 4.82 -9.47
N ASN A 76 -13.02 3.78 -9.92
CA ASN A 76 -13.31 3.05 -11.16
C ASN A 76 -14.21 1.81 -10.91
N GLY A 77 -14.81 1.69 -9.73
CA GLY A 77 -15.80 0.67 -9.39
C GLY A 77 -15.26 -0.65 -8.86
N TYR A 78 -13.94 -0.80 -8.69
CA TYR A 78 -13.34 -2.05 -8.21
C TYR A 78 -13.54 -2.25 -6.71
N ASN A 79 -13.77 -3.50 -6.30
CA ASN A 79 -13.80 -3.88 -4.90
C ASN A 79 -12.38 -4.11 -4.37
N VAL A 80 -11.78 -3.11 -3.73
CA VAL A 80 -10.42 -3.20 -3.16
C VAL A 80 -10.45 -2.98 -1.65
N ASP A 81 -10.04 -4.02 -0.95
CA ASP A 81 -9.85 -4.02 0.48
C ASP A 81 -8.51 -3.41 0.85
N GLN A 82 -8.46 -2.64 1.94
CA GLN A 82 -7.22 -2.07 2.44
C GLN A 82 -6.79 -2.77 3.71
N PHE A 83 -5.50 -3.08 3.83
CA PHE A 83 -4.91 -3.66 5.03
C PHE A 83 -3.54 -3.06 5.32
N ASP A 84 -3.37 -2.49 6.50
CA ASP A 84 -2.10 -2.06 7.05
C ASP A 84 -2.04 -2.49 8.53
N PRO A 85 -1.01 -3.25 8.96
CA PRO A 85 -0.92 -3.76 10.33
C PRO A 85 -0.97 -2.69 11.43
N PHE A 86 -0.60 -1.45 11.12
CA PHE A 86 -0.53 -0.36 12.09
C PHE A 86 -1.64 0.66 11.92
N LEU A 87 -2.09 0.88 10.69
CA LEU A 87 -2.97 2.02 10.35
C LEU A 87 -4.36 1.58 9.91
N GLN A 88 -4.50 0.39 9.35
CA GLN A 88 -5.72 -0.06 8.74
C GLN A 88 -5.90 -1.55 8.93
N ILE A 89 -6.18 -1.93 10.16
CA ILE A 89 -6.60 -3.28 10.49
C ILE A 89 -8.02 -3.40 9.97
N LYS A 90 -8.21 -4.02 8.80
CA LYS A 90 -9.54 -4.51 8.45
C LYS A 90 -9.96 -5.46 9.57
N PRO A 91 -10.97 -5.12 10.38
CA PRO A 91 -11.55 -6.10 11.27
C PRO A 91 -12.27 -7.07 10.33
N ASN A 92 -11.73 -8.27 10.18
CA ASN A 92 -12.35 -9.27 9.33
C ASN A 92 -13.75 -9.58 9.85
N CYS A 93 -14.62 -9.81 8.86
CA CYS A 93 -15.92 -10.46 8.89
C CYS A 93 -16.11 -11.52 9.98
#